data_AF-A0A1R4J0X4-F1
#
_entry.id   AF-A0A1R4J0X4-F1
#
_cell.length_a   1.000
_cell.length_b   1.000
_cell.length_c   1.000
_cell.angle_alpha   90.00
_cell.angle_beta   90.00
_cell.angle_gamma   90.00
#
_symmetry.space_group_name_H-M   'P 1'
#
loop_
_entity.id
_entity.type
_entity.pdbx_description
1 polymer ?
#
loop_
_entity_poly.entity_id
_entity_poly.type
_entity_poly.pdbx_seq_one_letter_code
_entity_poly.pdbx_strand_id
1 'polypeptide(L)'
;MTNTKNSTYRQIHKPLVVLFICASSLSAQAALLSDSSERRIQIRQGNNTDSINAYISASTNASNHSPGVTMLSGANTGDSMQGLIAQKQRDFTPNANISIQESKQVNINRRTPVYSTTYNKYSTANNTYNSTNSDSSNISFNAWLNSNSYRAQQVAEYQRYLTTRVGARNVPPLSQLLTTARSWDKCGYEPYQLPPQELWANIVPTLRLYTELKNQGIIPATSEIRSVYRSPGLNNCAGGADSSKHMNGSAMDIWVPEYEDNLWQRSTMQDGLCQFWQYQGKEHNFGLGLYATGAIHLDTDGYRKWGFNHASSSSSCRY
;
A
#
# COMPACT_ATOMS: atom_id res chain seq x y z
N MET A 1 -13.22 -35.85 61.70
CA MET A 1 -12.49 -35.49 62.93
C MET A 1 -11.17 -34.86 62.54
N THR A 2 -10.88 -33.76 63.22
CA THR A 2 -9.89 -32.73 62.94
C THR A 2 -8.46 -33.24 62.87
N ASN A 3 -7.69 -32.76 61.89
CA ASN A 3 -6.24 -32.69 62.03
C ASN A 3 -5.71 -31.41 61.39
N THR A 4 -5.60 -30.39 62.24
CA THR A 4 -4.93 -29.12 62.02
C THR A 4 -3.41 -29.33 62.07
N LYS A 5 -2.69 -28.92 61.03
CA LYS A 5 -1.24 -28.76 61.10
C LYS A 5 -0.80 -27.37 60.62
N ASN A 6 -0.50 -26.58 61.64
CA ASN A 6 0.48 -25.50 61.79
C ASN A 6 1.11 -24.87 60.54
N SER A 7 0.84 -23.57 60.43
CA SER A 7 1.57 -22.54 59.69
C SER A 7 3.06 -22.54 60.06
N THR A 8 3.91 -22.59 59.05
CA THR A 8 5.35 -22.26 59.16
C THR A 8 5.59 -20.93 58.45
N TYR A 9 5.95 -19.95 59.26
CA TYR A 9 6.35 -18.60 58.90
C TYR A 9 7.62 -18.66 58.04
N ARG A 10 7.56 -18.30 56.75
CA ARG A 10 8.74 -18.08 55.91
C ARG A 10 9.05 -16.59 55.85
N GLN A 11 10.29 -16.28 56.22
CA GLN A 11 10.89 -14.95 56.26
C GLN A 11 10.71 -14.17 54.96
N ILE A 12 10.31 -12.92 55.12
CA ILE A 12 10.31 -11.87 54.11
C ILE A 12 11.77 -11.50 53.83
N HIS A 13 12.31 -11.91 52.68
CA HIS A 13 13.54 -11.33 52.16
C HIS A 13 13.20 -10.09 51.35
N LYS A 14 13.65 -8.93 51.84
CA LYS A 14 13.66 -7.66 51.10
C LYS A 14 14.58 -7.82 49.87
N PRO A 15 14.15 -7.52 48.64
CA PRO A 15 15.10 -7.39 47.55
C PRO A 15 15.89 -6.09 47.75
N LEU A 16 17.19 -6.23 47.97
CA LEU A 16 18.16 -5.15 47.97
C LEU A 16 18.30 -4.69 46.51
N VAL A 17 17.92 -3.44 46.26
CA VAL A 17 18.13 -2.75 44.98
C VAL A 17 19.63 -2.57 44.81
N VAL A 18 20.24 -3.35 43.91
CA VAL A 18 21.61 -3.15 43.45
C VAL A 18 21.54 -2.46 42.09
N LEU A 19 21.87 -1.17 42.09
CA LEU A 19 21.98 -0.34 40.90
C LEU A 19 23.31 -0.66 40.21
N PHE A 20 23.30 -1.51 39.17
CA PHE A 20 24.44 -1.65 38.27
C PHE A 20 24.40 -0.51 37.25
N ILE A 21 25.22 0.52 37.47
CA ILE A 21 25.53 1.52 36.44
C ILE A 21 26.54 0.89 35.48
N CYS A 22 26.04 0.23 34.43
CA CYS A 22 26.85 -0.12 33.27
C CYS A 22 26.80 1.05 32.28
N ALA A 23 27.79 1.94 32.37
CA ALA A 23 28.09 2.91 31.32
C ALA A 23 28.86 2.19 30.21
N SER A 24 28.15 1.59 29.26
CA SER A 24 28.72 1.14 27.99
C SER A 24 28.39 2.17 26.91
N SER A 25 29.43 2.89 26.50
CA SER A 25 29.49 3.85 25.41
C SER A 25 28.96 3.27 24.09
N LEU A 26 27.92 3.90 23.55
CA LEU A 26 27.46 3.70 22.17
C LEU A 26 28.38 4.50 21.23
N SER A 27 29.05 3.84 20.29
CA SER A 27 29.62 4.50 19.12
C SER A 27 28.48 4.77 18.14
N ALA A 28 27.99 6.00 18.10
CA ALA A 28 27.07 6.46 17.06
C ALA A 28 27.90 6.82 15.81
N GLN A 29 27.82 6.01 14.75
CA GLN A 29 28.19 6.47 13.41
C GLN A 29 27.07 7.39 12.90
N ALA A 30 27.24 8.69 13.13
CA ALA A 30 26.48 9.71 12.44
C ALA A 30 26.92 9.73 10.96
N ALA A 31 26.08 9.21 10.07
CA ALA A 31 26.18 9.49 8.66
C ALA A 31 25.61 10.89 8.40
N LEU A 32 26.50 11.87 8.32
CA LEU A 32 26.21 13.21 7.80
C LEU A 32 25.97 13.10 6.29
N LEU A 33 24.72 13.01 5.86
CA LEU A 33 24.35 13.39 4.49
C LEU A 33 24.01 14.88 4.51
N SER A 34 24.97 15.66 4.04
CA SER A 34 24.89 17.10 3.81
C SER A 34 23.83 17.37 2.74
N ASP A 35 22.68 17.85 3.18
CA ASP A 35 21.74 18.64 2.38
C ASP A 35 22.46 19.87 1.81
N SER A 36 22.36 20.09 0.51
CA SER A 36 22.85 21.31 -0.13
C SER A 36 22.25 21.50 -1.53
N SER A 37 21.03 22.02 -1.60
CA SER A 37 20.63 22.84 -2.75
C SER A 37 19.61 23.92 -2.39
N GLU A 38 19.99 24.87 -1.53
CA GLU A 38 19.41 26.21 -1.57
C GLU A 38 20.48 27.22 -2.03
N ARG A 39 20.42 27.58 -3.31
CA ARG A 39 21.13 28.74 -3.86
C ARG A 39 20.44 30.01 -3.34
N ARG A 40 20.92 30.57 -2.23
CA ARG A 40 20.68 31.96 -1.86
C ARG A 40 21.81 32.82 -2.41
N ILE A 41 21.49 33.62 -3.43
CA ILE A 41 22.40 34.63 -3.98
C ILE A 41 22.58 35.74 -2.95
N GLN A 42 23.79 35.90 -2.44
CA GLN A 42 24.24 37.11 -1.75
C GLN A 42 25.24 37.84 -2.64
N ILE A 43 24.87 39.03 -3.10
CA ILE A 43 25.75 39.94 -3.85
C ILE A 43 26.54 40.75 -2.81
N ARG A 44 27.87 40.65 -2.85
CA ARG A 44 28.81 41.45 -2.05
C ARG A 44 29.53 42.45 -2.97
N GLN A 45 29.28 43.73 -2.74
CA GLN A 45 30.14 44.87 -3.08
C GLN A 45 29.90 45.86 -1.93
N GLY A 46 30.83 46.43 -1.18
CA GLY A 46 32.26 46.72 -1.35
C GLY A 46 32.42 48.12 -0.75
N ASN A 47 32.96 48.23 0.47
CA ASN A 47 33.16 49.52 1.15
C ASN A 47 34.24 50.33 0.43
N ASN A 48 33.97 51.60 0.12
CA ASN A 48 34.99 52.63 0.12
C ASN A 48 34.41 53.98 0.56
N THR A 49 35.19 54.66 1.39
CA THR A 49 34.94 55.95 2.03
C THR A 49 35.02 57.09 1.03
N ASP A 50 34.12 58.07 1.11
CA ASP A 50 34.46 59.50 1.21
C ASP A 50 33.21 60.36 1.40
N SER A 51 33.36 61.33 2.30
CA SER A 51 32.39 62.34 2.72
C SER A 51 32.22 63.47 1.70
N ILE A 52 30.99 63.99 1.51
CA ILE A 52 30.65 65.42 1.33
C ILE A 52 29.10 65.59 1.29
N ASN A 53 28.60 66.59 2.01
CA ASN A 53 27.21 67.06 1.96
C ASN A 53 26.95 67.88 0.68
N ALA A 54 25.85 67.61 -0.04
CA ALA A 54 25.24 68.58 -0.94
C ALA A 54 23.74 68.28 -1.15
N TYR A 55 22.91 69.27 -0.81
CA TYR A 55 21.53 69.38 -1.30
C TYR A 55 21.51 70.16 -2.62
N ILE A 56 20.50 69.86 -3.45
CA ILE A 56 19.78 70.71 -4.44
C ILE A 56 19.78 70.22 -5.92
N SER A 57 18.53 70.03 -6.38
CA SER A 57 17.93 70.24 -7.71
C SER A 57 17.94 69.18 -8.81
N ALA A 58 16.75 69.07 -9.42
CA ALA A 58 16.38 68.21 -10.52
C ALA A 58 16.98 68.66 -11.85
N SER A 59 17.37 67.68 -12.67
CA SER A 59 17.72 67.90 -14.07
C SER A 59 16.98 66.90 -14.95
N THR A 60 16.10 67.45 -15.77
CA THR A 60 15.52 66.85 -16.96
C THR A 60 16.61 66.50 -17.95
N ASN A 61 16.77 65.23 -18.33
CA ASN A 61 16.82 64.84 -19.73
C ASN A 61 16.83 63.33 -19.92
N ALA A 62 16.09 62.93 -20.95
CA ALA A 62 15.82 61.56 -21.34
C ALA A 62 17.06 60.83 -21.85
N SER A 63 17.29 59.63 -21.34
CA SER A 63 18.02 58.59 -22.07
C SER A 63 17.56 57.21 -21.57
N ASN A 64 16.88 56.49 -22.45
CA ASN A 64 16.41 55.12 -22.28
C ASN A 64 17.56 54.17 -21.98
N HIS A 65 17.48 53.43 -20.86
CA HIS A 65 18.05 52.08 -20.69
C HIS A 65 17.28 51.35 -19.58
N SER A 66 16.63 50.25 -19.93
CA SER A 66 15.97 49.33 -19.01
C SER A 66 16.39 47.90 -19.35
N PRO A 67 16.93 47.10 -18.42
CA PRO A 67 16.99 45.66 -18.57
C PRO A 67 15.66 45.07 -18.08
N GLY A 68 14.66 45.07 -18.96
CA GLY A 68 13.33 44.51 -18.71
C GLY A 68 13.16 43.17 -19.42
N VAL A 69 12.93 42.12 -18.63
CA VAL A 69 12.48 40.80 -19.10
C VAL A 69 11.15 40.96 -19.84
N THR A 70 11.09 40.44 -21.06
CA THR A 70 9.92 40.48 -21.94
C THR A 70 8.75 39.71 -21.32
N MET A 71 7.80 40.44 -20.73
CA MET A 71 6.44 39.94 -20.47
C MET A 71 5.60 40.26 -21.70
N LEU A 72 5.29 39.24 -22.52
CA LEU A 72 4.30 39.39 -23.57
C LEU A 72 2.91 39.26 -22.94
N SER A 73 2.25 40.41 -22.77
CA SER A 73 0.84 40.52 -22.43
C SER A 73 -0.02 40.19 -23.64
N GLY A 74 -0.78 39.10 -23.57
CA GLY A 74 -2.00 38.88 -24.33
C GLY A 74 -3.15 38.72 -23.35
N ALA A 75 -3.99 39.74 -23.21
CA ALA A 75 -5.17 39.72 -22.37
C ALA A 75 -6.32 38.97 -23.07
N ASN A 76 -6.82 37.90 -22.45
CA ASN A 76 -8.23 37.73 -22.06
C ASN A 76 -8.51 36.29 -21.55
N THR A 77 -8.80 36.20 -20.26
CA THR A 77 -9.76 35.29 -19.59
C THR A 77 -9.86 33.83 -20.06
N GLY A 78 -9.30 32.89 -19.28
CA GLY A 78 -9.62 31.46 -19.42
C GLY A 78 -8.66 30.50 -18.72
N ASP A 79 -8.86 30.30 -17.42
CA ASP A 79 -8.61 29.06 -16.65
C ASP A 79 -7.16 28.49 -16.53
N SER A 80 -6.58 28.62 -15.33
CA SER A 80 -5.22 28.19 -14.98
C SER A 80 -4.98 26.67 -14.96
N MET A 81 -6.02 25.87 -15.22
CA MET A 81 -5.96 24.41 -15.27
C MET A 81 -5.25 23.87 -16.53
N GLN A 82 -5.38 24.52 -17.68
CA GLN A 82 -4.81 24.05 -18.95
C GLN A 82 -3.27 24.11 -18.97
N GLY A 83 -2.68 25.14 -18.36
CA GLY A 83 -1.22 25.29 -18.27
C GLY A 83 -0.56 24.21 -17.41
N LEU A 84 -1.21 23.81 -16.32
CA LEU A 84 -0.75 22.71 -15.45
C LEU A 84 -0.88 21.34 -16.12
N ILE A 85 -1.90 21.12 -16.95
CA ILE A 85 -2.08 19.88 -17.73
C ILE A 85 -0.97 19.75 -18.78
N ALA A 86 -0.66 20.83 -19.52
CA ALA A 86 0.42 20.83 -20.50
C ALA A 86 1.81 20.65 -19.87
N GLN A 87 2.01 21.14 -18.63
CA GLN A 87 3.26 20.93 -17.89
C GLN A 87 3.39 19.48 -17.38
N LYS A 88 2.33 18.88 -16.82
CA LYS A 88 2.34 17.45 -16.43
C LYS A 88 2.50 16.49 -17.61
N GLN A 89 2.03 16.86 -18.80
CA GLN A 89 2.21 16.06 -20.02
C GLN A 89 3.65 16.07 -20.54
N ARG A 90 4.42 17.14 -20.30
CA ARG A 90 5.84 17.23 -20.72
C ARG A 90 6.78 16.43 -19.80
N ASP A 91 6.47 16.35 -18.51
CA ASP A 91 7.20 15.53 -17.52
C ASP A 91 6.95 14.01 -17.71
N PHE A 92 6.02 13.63 -18.60
CA PHE A 92 5.61 12.25 -18.88
C PHE A 92 6.06 11.71 -20.24
N THR A 93 7.09 12.30 -20.86
CA THR A 93 7.72 11.66 -22.03
C THR A 93 8.55 10.46 -21.57
N PRO A 94 8.16 9.21 -21.91
CA PRO A 94 8.91 8.05 -21.46
C PRO A 94 10.24 7.98 -22.23
N ASN A 95 11.31 7.57 -21.55
CA ASN A 95 12.49 7.05 -22.23
C ASN A 95 12.06 5.80 -23.03
N ALA A 96 11.76 5.98 -24.32
CA ALA A 96 11.29 4.94 -25.25
C ALA A 96 12.27 3.75 -25.37
N ASN A 97 13.52 3.91 -24.91
CA ASN A 97 14.54 2.88 -24.97
C ASN A 97 14.39 1.80 -23.89
N ILE A 98 13.71 2.07 -22.76
CA ILE A 98 13.49 1.07 -21.69
C ILE A 98 12.33 0.14 -22.08
N SER A 99 11.27 0.66 -22.70
CA SER A 99 10.10 -0.12 -23.12
C SER A 99 10.37 -1.07 -24.29
N ILE A 100 11.39 -0.82 -25.12
CA ILE A 100 11.71 -1.68 -26.27
C ILE A 100 12.40 -2.99 -25.84
N GLN A 101 13.13 -3.02 -24.73
CA GLN A 101 13.82 -4.24 -24.28
C GLN A 101 12.88 -5.22 -23.58
N GLU A 102 11.92 -4.75 -22.78
CA GLU A 102 10.87 -5.61 -22.19
C GLU A 102 9.84 -6.08 -23.24
N SER A 103 9.47 -5.23 -24.20
CA SER A 103 8.56 -5.64 -25.29
C SER A 103 9.18 -6.64 -26.27
N LYS A 104 10.51 -6.69 -26.39
CA LYS A 104 11.20 -7.71 -27.19
C LYS A 104 11.18 -9.12 -26.58
N GLN A 105 10.91 -9.27 -25.27
CA GLN A 105 10.69 -10.59 -24.66
C GLN A 105 9.28 -11.13 -24.89
N VAL A 106 8.35 -10.29 -25.34
CA VAL A 106 6.95 -10.67 -25.62
C VAL A 106 6.79 -10.99 -27.11
N ASN A 107 7.51 -12.01 -27.59
CA ASN A 107 7.31 -12.53 -28.95
C ASN A 107 6.21 -13.60 -28.96
N ILE A 108 5.20 -13.36 -29.81
CA ILE A 108 3.85 -13.92 -29.76
C ILE A 108 3.75 -15.22 -30.56
N ASN A 109 3.16 -16.26 -29.99
CA ASN A 109 2.49 -17.32 -30.74
C ASN A 109 0.97 -17.13 -30.60
N ARG A 110 0.31 -16.73 -31.69
CA ARG A 110 -1.13 -16.51 -31.76
C ARG A 110 -1.88 -17.83 -31.78
N ARG A 111 -2.55 -18.18 -30.68
CA ARG A 111 -3.77 -18.99 -30.70
C ARG A 111 -4.78 -18.40 -29.72
N THR A 112 -6.00 -18.17 -30.21
CA THR A 112 -7.15 -17.75 -29.40
C THR A 112 -7.48 -18.86 -28.40
N PRO A 113 -7.51 -18.62 -27.08
CA PRO A 113 -7.93 -19.63 -26.13
C PRO A 113 -9.45 -19.82 -26.23
N VAL A 114 -9.88 -21.03 -26.57
CA VAL A 114 -11.28 -21.47 -26.46
C VAL A 114 -11.42 -22.14 -25.11
N TYR A 115 -12.17 -21.54 -24.20
CA TYR A 115 -12.48 -22.15 -22.91
C TYR A 115 -13.62 -23.17 -23.10
N SER A 116 -13.27 -24.45 -23.08
CA SER A 116 -14.22 -25.56 -23.17
C SER A 116 -14.84 -25.82 -21.79
N THR A 117 -16.12 -25.48 -21.63
CA THR A 117 -16.94 -25.85 -20.48
C THR A 117 -17.73 -27.12 -20.81
N THR A 118 -17.06 -28.28 -20.88
CA THR A 118 -17.76 -29.55 -21.04
C THR A 118 -18.02 -30.19 -19.68
N TYR A 119 -19.22 -29.94 -19.16
CA TYR A 119 -19.86 -30.73 -18.12
C TYR A 119 -20.01 -32.18 -18.58
N ASN A 120 -19.51 -33.13 -17.78
CA ASN A 120 -19.92 -34.53 -17.87
C ASN A 120 -20.46 -35.01 -16.52
N LYS A 121 -21.74 -35.32 -16.52
CA LYS A 121 -22.54 -35.82 -15.40
C LYS A 121 -22.81 -37.30 -15.66
N TYR A 122 -21.99 -38.22 -15.15
CA TYR A 122 -22.39 -39.61 -14.92
C TYR A 122 -21.53 -40.32 -13.85
N SER A 123 -22.24 -41.02 -12.96
CA SER A 123 -21.89 -42.26 -12.28
C SER A 123 -21.36 -42.26 -10.82
N THR A 124 -22.30 -42.63 -9.95
CA THR A 124 -22.26 -43.70 -8.91
C THR A 124 -21.29 -43.65 -7.73
N ALA A 125 -21.89 -43.91 -6.57
CA ALA A 125 -21.33 -44.05 -5.24
C ALA A 125 -20.12 -45.01 -5.13
N ASN A 126 -19.13 -44.60 -4.33
CA ASN A 126 -18.68 -45.33 -3.13
C ASN A 126 -17.59 -44.54 -2.37
N ASN A 127 -17.64 -44.63 -1.04
CA ASN A 127 -16.72 -44.02 -0.08
C ASN A 127 -15.24 -44.28 -0.41
N THR A 128 -14.42 -43.23 -0.41
CA THR A 128 -13.08 -43.19 0.20
C THR A 128 -12.73 -41.72 0.44
N TYR A 129 -12.51 -41.36 1.70
CA TYR A 129 -11.93 -40.06 2.08
C TYR A 129 -10.61 -39.88 1.34
N ASN A 130 -10.59 -38.99 0.36
CA ASN A 130 -9.35 -38.52 -0.25
C ASN A 130 -9.45 -37.01 -0.52
N SER A 131 -8.49 -36.32 0.06
CA SER A 131 -8.20 -34.89 -0.09
C SER A 131 -7.87 -34.57 -1.55
N THR A 132 -8.91 -34.28 -2.35
CA THR A 132 -8.78 -33.61 -3.64
C THR A 132 -10.01 -32.75 -3.84
N ASN A 133 -10.04 -31.58 -3.20
CA ASN A 133 -10.90 -30.51 -3.69
C ASN A 133 -10.37 -30.15 -5.08
N SER A 134 -11.21 -30.41 -6.08
CA SER A 134 -10.97 -30.19 -7.50
C SER A 134 -10.50 -28.75 -7.76
N ASP A 135 -9.21 -28.61 -8.04
CA ASP A 135 -8.53 -27.42 -8.53
C ASP A 135 -8.89 -27.20 -10.02
N SER A 136 -10.19 -27.01 -10.28
CA SER A 136 -10.71 -26.80 -11.63
C SER A 136 -10.43 -25.37 -12.06
N SER A 137 -9.32 -25.20 -12.77
CA SER A 137 -8.91 -24.03 -13.57
C SER A 137 -8.21 -22.88 -12.83
N ASN A 138 -7.17 -23.16 -12.05
CA ASN A 138 -6.24 -22.09 -11.66
C ASN A 138 -5.44 -21.59 -12.89
N ILE A 139 -6.03 -20.69 -13.68
CA ILE A 139 -5.29 -19.96 -14.72
C ILE A 139 -4.22 -19.14 -13.99
N SER A 140 -2.95 -19.43 -14.27
CA SER A 140 -1.85 -18.67 -13.67
C SER A 140 -1.95 -17.19 -14.03
N PHE A 141 -1.44 -16.31 -13.17
CA PHE A 141 -1.38 -14.87 -13.45
C PHE A 141 -0.78 -14.56 -14.83
N ASN A 142 0.30 -15.26 -15.22
CA ASN A 142 0.93 -15.06 -16.52
C ASN A 142 0.02 -15.51 -17.68
N ALA A 143 -0.71 -16.62 -17.53
CA ALA A 143 -1.65 -17.06 -18.55
C ALA A 143 -2.82 -16.06 -18.68
N TRP A 144 -3.34 -15.54 -17.56
CA TRP A 144 -4.36 -14.49 -17.55
C TRP A 144 -3.82 -13.19 -18.17
N LEU A 145 -2.61 -12.76 -17.83
CA LEU A 145 -2.00 -11.54 -18.36
C LEU A 145 -1.82 -11.63 -19.89
N ASN A 146 -1.38 -12.79 -20.38
CA ASN A 146 -1.06 -13.03 -21.78
C ASN A 146 -2.28 -13.42 -22.63
N SER A 147 -3.45 -13.66 -22.03
CA SER A 147 -4.66 -14.01 -22.80
C SER A 147 -5.22 -12.82 -23.60
N ASN A 148 -4.76 -11.59 -23.30
CA ASN A 148 -5.15 -10.37 -24.01
C ASN A 148 -3.99 -9.37 -24.02
N SER A 149 -3.53 -8.95 -25.20
CA SER A 149 -2.39 -8.03 -25.35
C SER A 149 -2.61 -6.65 -24.71
N TYR A 150 -3.85 -6.15 -24.66
CA TYR A 150 -4.16 -4.86 -24.03
C TYR A 150 -4.06 -4.93 -22.51
N ARG A 151 -4.37 -6.10 -21.92
CA ARG A 151 -4.32 -6.32 -20.47
C ARG A 151 -2.89 -6.17 -19.94
N ALA A 152 -1.91 -6.72 -20.64
CA ALA A 152 -0.51 -6.59 -20.28
C ALA A 152 -0.07 -5.12 -20.18
N GLN A 153 -0.46 -4.29 -21.15
CA GLN A 153 -0.17 -2.86 -21.13
C GLN A 153 -0.83 -2.15 -19.94
N GLN A 154 -2.12 -2.39 -19.69
CA GLN A 154 -2.84 -1.73 -18.59
C GLN A 154 -2.28 -2.13 -17.21
N VAL A 155 -1.89 -3.39 -17.04
CA VAL A 155 -1.24 -3.88 -15.82
C VAL A 155 0.12 -3.22 -15.62
N ALA A 156 0.91 -3.04 -16.67
CA ALA A 156 2.18 -2.33 -16.61
C ALA A 156 1.99 -0.84 -16.26
N GLU A 157 0.95 -0.19 -16.79
CA GLU A 157 0.60 1.19 -16.45
C GLU A 157 0.20 1.32 -14.98
N TYR A 158 -0.59 0.38 -14.46
CA TYR A 158 -0.95 0.32 -13.05
C TYR A 158 0.27 0.10 -12.14
N GLN A 159 1.16 -0.81 -12.51
CA GLN A 159 2.40 -1.04 -11.76
C GLN A 159 3.27 0.22 -11.72
N ARG A 160 3.41 0.92 -12.85
CA ARG A 160 4.14 2.19 -12.91
C ARG A 160 3.47 3.24 -12.03
N TYR A 161 2.15 3.36 -12.09
CA TYR A 161 1.40 4.24 -11.22
C TYR A 161 1.70 3.96 -9.74
N LEU A 162 1.55 2.72 -9.27
CA LEU A 162 1.82 2.36 -7.88
C LEU A 162 3.28 2.61 -7.49
N THR A 163 4.21 2.26 -8.37
CA THR A 163 5.65 2.49 -8.17
C THR A 163 5.95 3.97 -7.93
N THR A 164 5.33 4.89 -8.67
CA THR A 164 5.51 6.33 -8.45
C THR A 164 4.90 6.85 -7.15
N ARG A 165 3.96 6.11 -6.55
CA ARG A 165 3.18 6.56 -5.38
C ARG A 165 3.67 5.98 -4.05
N VAL A 166 4.19 4.76 -4.07
CA VAL A 166 4.69 4.06 -2.89
C VAL A 166 6.14 3.62 -3.00
N GLY A 167 6.76 3.71 -4.18
CA GLY A 167 8.12 3.23 -4.45
C GLY A 167 8.12 1.75 -4.86
N ALA A 168 9.04 1.37 -5.76
CA ALA A 168 9.05 0.04 -6.38
C ALA A 168 9.13 -1.12 -5.37
N ARG A 169 9.88 -0.92 -4.27
CA ARG A 169 10.05 -1.94 -3.21
C ARG A 169 8.78 -2.16 -2.37
N ASN A 170 7.83 -1.22 -2.42
CA ASN A 170 6.61 -1.23 -1.63
C ASN A 170 5.37 -1.58 -2.47
N VAL A 171 5.57 -2.00 -3.73
CA VAL A 171 4.51 -2.58 -4.57
C VAL A 171 4.58 -4.10 -4.42
N PRO A 172 3.59 -4.76 -3.79
CA PRO A 172 3.52 -6.22 -3.76
C PRO A 172 3.44 -6.82 -5.16
N PRO A 173 3.71 -8.14 -5.32
CA PRO A 173 3.56 -8.81 -6.60
C PRO A 173 2.17 -8.55 -7.22
N LEU A 174 2.12 -8.17 -8.49
CA LEU A 174 0.84 -7.92 -9.16
C LEU A 174 -0.06 -9.15 -9.23
N SER A 175 0.54 -10.34 -9.24
CA SER A 175 -0.17 -11.62 -9.12
C SER A 175 -0.93 -11.78 -7.81
N GLN A 176 -0.61 -10.99 -6.79
CA GLN A 176 -1.39 -10.91 -5.55
C GLN A 176 -2.30 -9.66 -5.53
N LEU A 177 -1.79 -8.50 -5.98
CA LEU A 177 -2.57 -7.26 -5.97
C LEU A 177 -3.79 -7.26 -6.90
N LEU A 178 -3.75 -8.07 -7.96
CA LEU A 178 -4.84 -8.17 -8.92
C LEU A 178 -5.76 -9.35 -8.63
N THR A 179 -5.50 -10.15 -7.59
CA THR A 179 -6.37 -11.25 -7.19
C THR A 179 -7.73 -10.71 -6.76
N THR A 180 -8.80 -11.32 -7.30
CA THR A 180 -10.19 -10.91 -7.04
C THR A 180 -10.72 -11.55 -5.75
N ALA A 181 -11.87 -12.24 -5.78
CA ALA A 181 -12.41 -12.95 -4.64
C ALA A 181 -11.99 -14.42 -4.68
N ARG A 182 -11.75 -15.05 -3.53
CA ARG A 182 -11.53 -16.51 -3.45
C ARG A 182 -12.62 -17.35 -4.14
N SER A 183 -13.85 -16.85 -4.15
CA SER A 183 -15.01 -17.52 -4.76
C SER A 183 -15.18 -17.20 -6.25
N TRP A 184 -14.18 -16.60 -6.92
CA TRP A 184 -14.28 -16.15 -8.31
C TRP A 184 -14.81 -17.24 -9.25
N ASP A 185 -14.31 -18.47 -9.09
CA ASP A 185 -14.65 -19.61 -9.98
C ASP A 185 -16.11 -20.00 -9.82
N LYS A 186 -16.53 -20.22 -8.56
CA LYS A 186 -17.94 -20.46 -8.22
C LYS A 186 -18.86 -19.34 -8.68
N CYS A 187 -18.36 -18.10 -8.74
CA CYS A 187 -19.10 -16.92 -9.17
C CYS A 187 -19.07 -16.69 -10.69
N GLY A 188 -18.27 -17.45 -11.45
CA GLY A 188 -18.11 -17.25 -12.90
C GLY A 188 -17.36 -15.98 -13.29
N TYR A 189 -16.45 -15.49 -12.45
CA TYR A 189 -15.58 -14.32 -12.73
C TYR A 189 -14.16 -14.78 -13.04
N GLU A 190 -13.26 -13.86 -13.39
CA GLU A 190 -11.83 -14.17 -13.52
C GLU A 190 -11.11 -14.13 -12.15
N PRO A 191 -10.04 -14.92 -11.95
CA PRO A 191 -9.24 -14.89 -10.72
C PRO A 191 -8.50 -13.58 -10.51
N TYR A 192 -8.25 -12.84 -11.59
CA TYR A 192 -7.55 -11.56 -11.55
C TYR A 192 -8.36 -10.47 -12.25
N GLN A 193 -8.29 -9.25 -11.74
CA GLN A 193 -8.94 -8.10 -12.34
C GLN A 193 -8.17 -6.82 -12.02
N LEU A 194 -8.00 -5.97 -13.03
CA LEU A 194 -7.52 -4.61 -12.83
C LEU A 194 -8.66 -3.73 -12.29
N PRO A 195 -8.46 -2.97 -11.19
CA PRO A 195 -9.45 -1.97 -10.80
C PRO A 195 -9.62 -0.91 -11.90
N PRO A 196 -10.83 -0.36 -12.08
CA PRO A 196 -11.04 0.86 -12.86
C PRO A 196 -10.05 1.96 -12.48
N GLN A 197 -9.56 2.70 -13.46
CA GLN A 197 -8.45 3.65 -13.29
C GLN A 197 -8.75 4.73 -12.25
N GLU A 198 -10.00 5.16 -12.18
CA GLU A 198 -10.52 6.12 -11.21
C GLU A 198 -10.39 5.64 -9.76
N LEU A 199 -10.27 4.33 -9.52
CA LEU A 199 -10.09 3.75 -8.18
C LEU A 199 -8.62 3.54 -7.80
N TRP A 200 -7.66 3.70 -8.73
CA TRP A 200 -6.25 3.37 -8.46
C TRP A 200 -5.65 4.16 -7.29
N ALA A 201 -6.11 5.39 -7.07
CA ALA A 201 -5.61 6.21 -5.96
C ALA A 201 -6.01 5.65 -4.59
N ASN A 202 -7.10 4.88 -4.52
CA ASN A 202 -7.71 4.47 -3.25
C ASN A 202 -6.90 3.38 -2.53
N ILE A 203 -6.13 2.56 -3.28
CA ILE A 203 -5.30 1.52 -2.68
C ILE A 203 -3.99 2.06 -2.09
N VAL A 204 -3.57 3.26 -2.53
CA VAL A 204 -2.25 3.82 -2.20
C VAL A 204 -2.04 3.95 -0.69
N PRO A 205 -2.98 4.49 0.12
CA PRO A 205 -2.80 4.55 1.57
C PRO A 205 -2.77 3.15 2.20
N THR A 206 -3.54 2.19 1.67
CA THR A 206 -3.55 0.80 2.15
C THR A 206 -2.22 0.10 1.91
N LEU A 207 -1.58 0.33 0.76
CA LEU A 207 -0.24 -0.20 0.47
C LEU A 207 0.82 0.39 1.41
N ARG A 208 0.69 1.68 1.77
CA ARG A 208 1.58 2.33 2.74
C ARG A 208 1.40 1.72 4.13
N LEU A 209 0.16 1.58 4.58
CA LEU A 209 -0.16 0.92 5.85
C LEU A 209 0.36 -0.52 5.88
N TYR A 210 0.13 -1.31 4.82
CA TYR A 210 0.64 -2.67 4.72
C TYR A 210 2.17 -2.72 4.80
N THR A 211 2.86 -1.82 4.09
CA THR A 211 4.32 -1.71 4.15
C THR A 211 4.81 -1.36 5.56
N GLU A 212 4.13 -0.42 6.23
CA GLU A 212 4.44 -0.02 7.60
C GLU A 212 4.28 -1.17 8.60
N LEU A 213 3.15 -1.89 8.52
CA LEU A 213 2.90 -3.07 9.36
C LEU A 213 3.97 -4.16 9.14
N LYS A 214 4.46 -4.33 7.90
CA LYS A 214 5.58 -5.24 7.61
C LYS A 214 6.91 -4.74 8.17
N ASN A 215 7.21 -3.45 8.03
CA ASN A 215 8.44 -2.86 8.55
C ASN A 215 8.50 -2.90 10.09
N GLN A 216 7.36 -2.79 10.77
CA GLN A 216 7.25 -2.94 12.22
C GLN A 216 7.25 -4.41 12.68
N GLY A 217 7.28 -5.37 11.76
CA GLY A 217 7.27 -6.81 12.08
C GLY A 217 5.92 -7.33 12.59
N ILE A 218 4.85 -6.53 12.51
CA ILE A 218 3.50 -6.94 12.92
C ILE A 218 2.97 -7.96 11.91
N ILE A 219 3.06 -7.65 10.61
CA ILE A 219 2.78 -8.60 9.54
C ILE A 219 4.12 -9.16 9.05
N PRO A 220 4.32 -10.49 9.04
CA PRO A 220 5.59 -11.06 8.61
C PRO A 220 5.83 -10.90 7.11
N ALA A 221 7.10 -11.04 6.70
CA ALA A 221 7.50 -10.92 5.30
C ALA A 221 6.80 -11.93 4.37
N THR A 222 6.48 -13.12 4.91
CA THR A 222 5.81 -14.26 4.27
C THR A 222 4.32 -14.05 3.99
N SER A 223 3.74 -12.95 4.45
CA SER A 223 2.31 -12.65 4.25
C SER A 223 1.95 -12.55 2.76
N GLU A 224 0.81 -13.13 2.40
CA GLU A 224 0.26 -13.14 1.05
C GLU A 224 -1.04 -12.36 0.97
N ILE A 225 -1.18 -11.52 -0.05
CA ILE A 225 -2.45 -10.88 -0.38
C ILE A 225 -3.28 -11.85 -1.23
N ARG A 226 -4.53 -12.11 -0.83
CA ARG A 226 -5.41 -13.10 -1.46
C ARG A 226 -6.68 -12.52 -2.08
N SER A 227 -6.93 -11.23 -1.89
CA SER A 227 -8.09 -10.54 -2.48
C SER A 227 -7.91 -9.03 -2.34
N VAL A 228 -8.15 -8.26 -3.40
CA VAL A 228 -8.02 -6.78 -3.40
C VAL A 228 -9.24 -6.15 -4.06
N TYR A 229 -9.20 -5.80 -5.35
CA TYR A 229 -10.37 -5.21 -6.00
C TYR A 229 -11.39 -6.29 -6.33
N ARG A 230 -12.66 -6.03 -6.01
CA ARG A 230 -13.79 -6.86 -6.42
C ARG A 230 -14.79 -5.99 -7.16
N SER A 231 -15.15 -6.35 -8.39
CA SER A 231 -16.28 -5.70 -9.07
C SER A 231 -17.57 -5.88 -8.25
N PRO A 232 -18.56 -4.97 -8.38
CA PRO A 232 -19.79 -5.06 -7.58
C PRO A 232 -20.52 -6.40 -7.70
N GLY A 233 -20.61 -6.94 -8.92
CA GLY A 233 -21.24 -8.25 -9.16
C GLY A 233 -20.49 -9.41 -8.48
N LEU A 234 -19.16 -9.40 -8.54
CA LEU A 234 -18.34 -10.40 -7.85
C LEU A 234 -18.43 -10.26 -6.33
N ASN A 235 -18.40 -9.03 -5.81
CA ASN A 235 -18.54 -8.79 -4.37
C ASN A 235 -19.86 -9.36 -3.84
N ASN A 236 -20.97 -9.07 -4.53
CA ASN A 236 -22.29 -9.61 -4.16
C ASN A 236 -22.31 -11.15 -4.20
N CYS A 237 -21.83 -11.77 -5.27
CA CYS A 237 -21.79 -13.24 -5.35
C CYS A 237 -20.90 -13.88 -4.28
N ALA A 238 -19.78 -13.24 -3.95
CA ALA A 238 -18.87 -13.70 -2.91
C ALA A 238 -19.40 -13.47 -1.48
N GLY A 239 -20.61 -12.92 -1.32
CA GLY A 239 -21.22 -12.60 -0.01
C GLY A 239 -20.57 -11.40 0.69
N GLY A 240 -19.94 -10.51 -0.07
CA GLY A 240 -19.42 -9.25 0.45
C GLY A 240 -20.56 -8.27 0.80
N ALA A 241 -20.31 -7.40 1.78
CA ALA A 241 -21.28 -6.36 2.15
C ALA A 241 -21.47 -5.32 1.03
N ASP A 242 -22.63 -4.67 0.99
CA ASP A 242 -22.96 -3.61 0.02
C ASP A 242 -22.02 -2.40 0.13
N SER A 243 -21.43 -2.17 1.30
CA SER A 243 -20.45 -1.10 1.55
C SER A 243 -19.01 -1.62 1.57
N SER A 244 -18.75 -2.79 0.98
CA SER A 244 -17.43 -3.43 0.93
C SER A 244 -16.38 -2.52 0.28
N LYS A 245 -15.27 -2.33 1.00
CA LYS A 245 -14.15 -1.48 0.56
C LYS A 245 -13.31 -2.11 -0.55
N HIS A 246 -13.49 -3.40 -0.82
CA HIS A 246 -12.93 -4.04 -2.00
C HIS A 246 -13.51 -3.48 -3.30
N MET A 247 -14.77 -3.03 -3.29
CA MET A 247 -15.40 -2.40 -4.46
C MET A 247 -14.87 -0.98 -4.71
N ASN A 248 -14.31 -0.33 -3.69
CA ASN A 248 -13.68 0.97 -3.80
C ASN A 248 -12.18 0.87 -4.18
N GLY A 249 -11.63 -0.35 -4.25
CA GLY A 249 -10.20 -0.55 -4.46
C GLY A 249 -9.34 -0.03 -3.30
N SER A 250 -9.88 0.03 -2.07
CA SER A 250 -9.17 0.53 -0.88
C SER A 250 -8.91 -0.56 0.17
N ALA A 251 -9.19 -1.82 -0.15
CA ALA A 251 -9.08 -2.95 0.76
C ALA A 251 -8.22 -4.08 0.20
N MET A 252 -7.63 -4.85 1.12
CA MET A 252 -6.96 -6.11 0.83
C MET A 252 -7.21 -7.14 1.93
N ASP A 253 -7.37 -8.39 1.52
CA ASP A 253 -7.39 -9.56 2.41
C ASP A 253 -6.02 -10.23 2.39
N ILE A 254 -5.47 -10.48 3.56
CA ILE A 254 -4.14 -11.04 3.79
C ILE A 254 -4.25 -12.39 4.49
N TRP A 255 -3.32 -13.27 4.17
CA TRP A 255 -3.10 -14.55 4.81
C TRP A 255 -1.62 -14.71 5.15
N VAL A 256 -1.33 -15.42 6.22
CA VAL A 256 0.04 -15.72 6.65
C VAL A 256 0.19 -17.23 6.74
N PRO A 257 0.74 -17.88 5.69
CA PRO A 257 0.80 -19.34 5.61
C PRO A 257 1.53 -19.96 6.79
N GLU A 258 2.65 -19.36 7.22
CA GLU A 258 3.47 -19.89 8.33
C GLU A 258 2.75 -19.90 9.68
N TYR A 259 1.65 -19.15 9.84
CA TYR A 259 0.86 -19.10 11.08
C TYR A 259 -0.44 -19.89 11.00
N GLU A 260 -0.70 -20.65 9.93
CA GLU A 260 -1.95 -21.40 9.74
C GLU A 260 -2.16 -22.44 10.85
N ASP A 261 -1.12 -23.21 11.18
CA ASP A 261 -1.14 -24.23 12.23
C ASP A 261 -0.52 -23.77 13.56
N ASN A 262 -0.06 -22.51 13.64
CA ASN A 262 0.52 -21.94 14.84
C ASN A 262 -0.41 -20.90 15.50
N LEU A 263 -1.30 -21.39 16.37
CA LEU A 263 -2.27 -20.56 17.08
C LEU A 263 -1.63 -19.42 17.89
N TRP A 264 -0.47 -19.67 18.50
CA TRP A 264 0.20 -18.68 19.32
C TRP A 264 0.74 -17.52 18.47
N GLN A 265 1.51 -17.82 17.42
CA GLN A 265 2.02 -16.79 16.50
C GLN A 265 0.87 -16.01 15.84
N ARG A 266 -0.20 -16.72 15.44
CA ARG A 266 -1.40 -16.07 14.88
C ARG A 266 -2.06 -15.11 15.88
N SER A 267 -2.25 -15.53 17.13
CA SER A 267 -2.83 -14.67 18.17
C SER A 267 -1.94 -13.45 18.44
N THR A 268 -0.63 -13.65 18.57
CA THR A 268 0.33 -12.56 18.82
C THR A 268 0.35 -11.54 17.68
N MET A 269 0.31 -11.98 16.42
CA MET A 269 0.16 -11.09 15.27
C MET A 269 -1.15 -10.30 15.32
N GLN A 270 -2.27 -10.97 15.62
CA GLN A 270 -3.57 -10.31 15.75
C GLN A 270 -3.59 -9.29 16.88
N ASP A 271 -2.98 -9.59 18.03
CA ASP A 271 -2.82 -8.64 19.14
C ASP A 271 -1.98 -7.43 18.74
N GLY A 272 -0.89 -7.63 17.98
CA GLY A 272 -0.08 -6.54 17.42
C GLY A 272 -0.87 -5.65 16.45
N LEU A 273 -1.68 -6.24 15.57
CA LEU A 273 -2.59 -5.49 14.69
C LEU A 273 -3.62 -4.69 15.49
N CYS A 274 -4.17 -5.26 16.56
CA CYS A 274 -5.10 -4.58 17.44
C CYS A 274 -4.46 -3.40 18.18
N GLN A 275 -3.24 -3.56 18.69
CA GLN A 275 -2.50 -2.47 19.32
C GLN A 275 -2.19 -1.36 18.31
N PHE A 276 -1.72 -1.70 17.12
CA PHE A 276 -1.50 -0.70 16.06
C PHE A 276 -2.79 0.04 15.73
N TRP A 277 -3.89 -0.69 15.54
CA TRP A 277 -5.19 -0.10 15.26
C TRP A 277 -5.61 0.89 16.36
N GLN A 278 -5.48 0.51 17.63
CA GLN A 278 -5.85 1.33 18.78
C GLN A 278 -5.04 2.63 18.86
N TYR A 279 -3.72 2.56 18.68
CA TYR A 279 -2.83 3.69 18.91
C TYR A 279 -2.57 4.56 17.67
N GLN A 280 -2.54 3.95 16.49
CA GLN A 280 -2.15 4.61 15.23
C GLN A 280 -3.25 4.52 14.16
N GLY A 281 -4.21 3.59 14.29
CA GLY A 281 -5.18 3.30 13.24
C GLY A 281 -6.07 4.48 12.84
N LYS A 282 -6.37 5.41 13.74
CA LYS A 282 -7.18 6.59 13.43
C LYS A 282 -6.53 7.47 12.36
N GLU A 283 -5.21 7.65 12.41
CA GLU A 283 -4.46 8.48 11.45
C GLU A 283 -4.45 7.87 10.05
N HIS A 284 -4.58 6.55 9.96
CA HIS A 284 -4.63 5.81 8.70
C HIS A 284 -6.04 5.55 8.17
N ASN A 285 -7.09 5.99 8.87
CA ASN A 285 -8.46 5.53 8.63
C ASN A 285 -8.56 3.99 8.56
N PHE A 286 -7.85 3.32 9.47
CA PHE A 286 -7.60 1.89 9.40
C PHE A 286 -8.86 1.07 9.72
N GLY A 287 -9.36 0.41 8.68
CA GLY A 287 -10.35 -0.63 8.75
C GLY A 287 -9.73 -2.01 8.98
N LEU A 288 -10.01 -2.63 10.12
CA LEU A 288 -9.41 -3.92 10.51
C LEU A 288 -10.46 -5.01 10.76
N GLY A 289 -10.44 -6.06 9.94
CA GLY A 289 -11.23 -7.27 10.16
C GLY A 289 -10.32 -8.45 10.52
N LEU A 290 -10.58 -9.10 11.65
CA LEU A 290 -9.82 -10.28 12.08
C LEU A 290 -10.73 -11.50 12.20
N TYR A 291 -10.36 -12.58 11.51
CA TYR A 291 -11.17 -13.80 11.44
C TYR A 291 -10.48 -14.98 12.13
N ALA A 292 -11.27 -15.86 12.74
CA ALA A 292 -10.77 -17.07 13.42
C ALA A 292 -10.00 -18.01 12.48
N THR A 293 -10.30 -17.96 11.18
CA THR A 293 -9.59 -18.67 10.11
C THR A 293 -8.17 -18.15 9.86
N GLY A 294 -7.79 -17.03 10.46
CA GLY A 294 -6.51 -16.35 10.23
C GLY A 294 -6.51 -15.40 9.04
N ALA A 295 -7.64 -15.26 8.32
CA ALA A 295 -7.79 -14.18 7.36
C ALA A 295 -7.75 -12.82 8.07
N ILE A 296 -7.10 -11.85 7.45
CA ILE A 296 -7.00 -10.47 7.92
C ILE A 296 -7.50 -9.56 6.81
N HIS A 297 -8.47 -8.70 7.12
CA HIS A 297 -8.89 -7.63 6.23
C HIS A 297 -8.21 -6.32 6.66
N LEU A 298 -7.59 -5.62 5.72
CA LEU A 298 -7.09 -4.25 5.89
C LEU A 298 -7.74 -3.32 4.86
N ASP A 299 -8.18 -2.15 5.30
CA ASP A 299 -8.48 -1.02 4.41
C ASP A 299 -8.12 0.31 5.06
N THR A 300 -8.09 1.37 4.26
CA THR A 300 -7.82 2.75 4.72
C THR A 300 -8.97 3.69 4.37
N ASP A 301 -10.20 3.16 4.37
CA ASP A 301 -11.43 3.86 3.99
C ASP A 301 -12.45 3.82 5.15
N GLY A 302 -11.93 3.92 6.38
CA GLY A 302 -12.71 4.15 7.60
C GLY A 302 -12.08 3.52 8.84
N TYR A 303 -11.95 4.29 9.92
CA TYR A 303 -11.45 3.80 11.20
C TYR A 303 -12.51 2.94 11.92
N ARG A 304 -12.43 1.62 11.72
CA ARG A 304 -13.39 0.65 12.27
C ARG A 304 -12.75 -0.73 12.43
N LYS A 305 -13.37 -1.57 13.25
CA LYS A 305 -12.96 -2.95 13.46
C LYS A 305 -14.15 -3.91 13.54
N TRP A 306 -13.94 -5.17 13.15
CA TRP A 306 -14.95 -6.23 13.27
C TRP A 306 -14.29 -7.61 13.40
N GLY A 307 -15.10 -8.61 13.75
CA GLY A 307 -14.64 -9.99 13.89
C GLY A 307 -15.47 -10.99 13.08
N PHE A 308 -15.61 -12.20 13.62
CA PHE A 308 -16.14 -13.38 12.92
C PHE A 308 -17.56 -13.23 12.36
N ASN A 309 -18.40 -12.37 12.95
CA ASN A 309 -19.77 -12.13 12.47
C ASN A 309 -19.91 -10.82 11.69
N HIS A 310 -18.80 -10.24 11.22
CA HIS A 310 -18.76 -8.96 10.51
C HIS A 310 -19.25 -7.75 11.33
N ALA A 311 -19.40 -7.88 12.65
CA ALA A 311 -19.77 -6.80 13.54
C ALA A 311 -18.62 -6.36 14.46
N SER A 312 -18.66 -5.11 14.90
CA SER A 312 -17.69 -4.56 15.85
C SER A 312 -17.71 -5.30 17.20
N SER A 313 -18.90 -5.76 17.63
CA SER A 313 -19.09 -6.50 18.88
C SER A 313 -18.37 -7.85 18.93
N SER A 314 -18.02 -8.44 17.78
CA SER A 314 -17.26 -9.69 17.71
C SER A 314 -15.76 -9.50 17.48
N SER A 315 -15.30 -8.25 17.39
CA SER A 315 -13.88 -7.96 17.14
C SER A 315 -13.01 -8.46 18.29
N SER A 316 -11.88 -9.08 17.95
CA SER A 316 -10.86 -9.51 18.92
C SER A 316 -10.09 -8.35 19.54
N CYS A 317 -10.01 -7.19 18.87
CA CYS A 317 -9.33 -6.02 19.43
C CYS A 317 -10.18 -5.41 20.55
N ARG A 318 -9.69 -5.50 21.78
CA ARG A 318 -10.36 -4.97 22.97
C ARG A 318 -9.76 -3.59 23.30
N TYR A 319 -10.62 -2.57 23.18
CA TYR A 319 -10.36 -1.13 23.33
C TYR A 319 -9.58 -0.49 22.18
#